data_AF-A0A8C2ZS93-F1
#
_entry.id   AF-A0A8C2ZS93-F1
#
_cell.length_a   1.000
_cell.length_b   1.000
_cell.length_c   1.000
_cell.angle_alpha   90.00
_cell.angle_beta   90.00
_cell.angle_gamma   90.00
#
_symmetry.space_group_name_H-M   'P 1'
#
loop_
_entity.id
_entity.type
_entity.pdbx_description
1 polymer ?
#
loop_
_entity_poly.entity_id
_entity_poly.type
_entity_poly.pdbx_seq_one_letter_code
_entity_poly.pdbx_strand_id
1 'polypeptide(L)'
;MNEVSVVREGWLQKRGEYIKTWRPRYFILKSDGSFIGYKEKPEVSSDHSLPPLNNFSVAECQLMKTERPRPNTFVIRCLQWTSVIERTFHVDSNEEREEWMRSIQTVANSLKSQQHDEEPMEIKFGSPSDISGTEEMEIAVSKSRTKVTMSDFDYLKLLGKGTFGKVILVKEKATGMYYAMKILRKEVIIAKDEVAHTVTESRVLQNTRHPFLTTLKYAFQTNDRLCFVMEYANGGELFFHLSRDRVFTEDRARFYGAEIVSALEYLHSRNVVYRDLKLENLMLDKDGHIKITDFGLCKEGITDGATMKTFCGTPEYLAPEVLEDNDYGRAVDWWGLGVVMYEMMCGRLPFYNQDHERLFELILMEEIRFPKNLAPEAKALLAGLLKKDPKQRLGGGPDDAKEVMSHKFFTSINWQDVLEIKLIPPFKPQVTSETDTRYFDDEFTAQTITITPPDKYDSLDAEDSDQRTHFPQFSYSASIRE
;
A
#
# COMPACT_ATOMS: atom_id res chain seq x y z
N MET A 1 27.82 -29.05 3.40
CA MET A 1 26.97 -28.15 2.60
C MET A 1 26.47 -28.97 1.41
N ASN A 2 25.20 -29.39 1.42
CA ASN A 2 24.64 -30.12 0.28
C ASN A 2 24.47 -29.15 -0.89
N GLU A 3 24.97 -29.52 -2.07
CA GLU A 3 24.71 -28.76 -3.30
C GLU A 3 23.20 -28.77 -3.60
N VAL A 4 22.61 -27.59 -3.77
CA VAL A 4 21.20 -27.46 -4.16
C VAL A 4 21.08 -27.74 -5.65
N SER A 5 20.46 -28.86 -6.00
CA SER A 5 20.29 -29.32 -7.39
C SER A 5 18.84 -29.15 -7.86
N VAL A 6 18.64 -29.01 -9.17
CA VAL A 6 17.30 -29.01 -9.77
C VAL A 6 16.79 -30.45 -9.85
N VAL A 7 15.66 -30.71 -9.20
CA VAL A 7 15.00 -32.02 -9.17
C VAL A 7 14.03 -32.19 -10.34
N ARG A 8 13.30 -31.12 -10.69
CA ARG A 8 12.39 -31.09 -11.84
C ARG A 8 12.18 -29.66 -12.32
N GLU A 9 12.03 -29.47 -13.61
CA GLU A 9 11.63 -28.19 -14.19
C GLU A 9 10.64 -28.37 -15.35
N GLY A 10 9.81 -27.37 -15.63
CA GLY A 10 8.87 -27.40 -16.75
C GLY A 10 7.72 -26.42 -16.61
N TRP A 11 6.88 -26.34 -17.65
CA TRP A 11 5.71 -25.48 -17.66
C TRP A 11 4.57 -26.05 -16.83
N LEU A 12 3.94 -25.20 -16.03
CA LEU A 12 2.69 -25.49 -15.32
C LEU A 12 1.70 -24.34 -15.54
N GLN A 13 0.41 -24.67 -15.56
CA GLN A 13 -0.65 -23.67 -15.47
C GLN A 13 -0.91 -23.38 -13.99
N LYS A 14 -0.42 -22.24 -13.47
CA LYS A 14 -0.73 -21.79 -12.10
C LYS A 14 -2.06 -21.05 -12.11
N ARG A 15 -2.96 -21.39 -11.19
CA ARG A 15 -4.14 -20.56 -10.94
C ARG A 15 -3.73 -19.34 -10.10
N GLY A 16 -4.10 -18.13 -10.53
CA GLY A 16 -3.88 -16.91 -9.75
C GLY A 16 -4.59 -16.98 -8.39
N GLU A 17 -3.99 -16.38 -7.35
CA GLU A 17 -4.46 -16.49 -5.97
C GLU A 17 -5.68 -15.57 -5.75
N TYR A 18 -5.62 -14.34 -6.29
CA TYR A 18 -6.75 -13.39 -6.23
C TYR A 18 -7.63 -13.41 -7.48
N ILE A 19 -7.04 -13.54 -8.67
CA ILE A 19 -7.77 -13.71 -9.93
C ILE A 19 -7.71 -15.18 -10.34
N LYS A 20 -8.86 -15.87 -10.33
CA LYS A 20 -9.01 -17.32 -10.58
C LYS A 20 -8.77 -17.76 -12.04
N THR A 21 -7.87 -17.08 -12.75
CA THR A 21 -7.41 -17.39 -14.10
C THR A 21 -6.20 -18.33 -14.09
N TRP A 22 -6.07 -19.14 -15.13
CA TRP A 22 -4.93 -20.05 -15.33
C TRP A 22 -3.86 -19.34 -16.15
N ARG A 23 -2.61 -19.39 -15.69
CA ARG A 23 -1.49 -18.73 -16.38
C ARG A 23 -0.31 -19.68 -16.51
N PRO A 24 0.33 -19.76 -17.69
CA PRO A 24 1.53 -20.55 -17.87
C PRO A 24 2.68 -19.91 -17.10
N ARG A 25 3.41 -20.73 -16.35
CA ARG A 25 4.63 -20.35 -15.62
C ARG A 25 5.62 -21.50 -15.72
N TYR A 26 6.90 -21.15 -15.89
CA TYR A 26 7.97 -22.13 -15.89
C TYR A 26 8.41 -22.38 -14.45
N PHE A 27 8.18 -23.58 -13.93
CA PHE A 27 8.50 -23.95 -12.55
C PHE A 27 9.79 -24.75 -12.46
N ILE A 28 10.55 -24.51 -11.39
CA ILE A 28 11.77 -25.22 -11.02
C ILE A 28 11.60 -25.70 -9.58
N LEU A 29 11.65 -27.02 -9.37
CA LEU A 29 11.70 -27.69 -8.08
C LEU A 29 13.17 -28.02 -7.77
N LYS A 30 13.66 -27.55 -6.62
CA LYS A 30 15.03 -27.78 -6.15
C LYS A 30 15.07 -28.78 -4.97
N SER A 31 16.24 -29.37 -4.74
CA SER A 31 16.47 -30.37 -3.69
C SER A 31 16.32 -29.83 -2.26
N ASP A 32 16.45 -28.52 -2.08
CA ASP A 32 16.24 -27.80 -0.80
C ASP A 32 14.75 -27.55 -0.48
N GLY A 33 13.83 -27.98 -1.35
CA GLY A 33 12.40 -27.75 -1.20
C GLY A 33 11.90 -26.46 -1.85
N SER A 34 12.77 -25.64 -2.43
CA SER A 34 12.35 -24.45 -3.16
C SER A 34 11.58 -24.85 -4.42
N PHE A 35 10.34 -24.36 -4.54
CA PHE A 35 9.51 -24.51 -5.73
C PHE A 35 9.20 -23.14 -6.32
N ILE A 36 9.85 -22.85 -7.44
CA ILE A 36 10.02 -21.49 -7.94
C ILE A 36 9.39 -21.36 -9.33
N GLY A 37 8.49 -20.40 -9.52
CA GLY A 37 7.81 -20.13 -10.78
C GLY A 37 8.31 -18.83 -11.44
N TYR A 38 8.56 -18.90 -12.74
CA TYR A 38 9.00 -17.78 -13.57
C TYR A 38 7.99 -17.53 -14.71
N LYS A 39 7.96 -16.31 -15.25
CA LYS A 39 7.14 -15.99 -16.43
C LYS A 39 7.66 -16.71 -17.67
N GLU A 40 8.98 -16.81 -17.78
CA GLU A 40 9.72 -17.40 -18.89
C GLU A 40 10.79 -18.33 -18.32
N LYS A 41 11.29 -19.27 -19.14
CA LYS A 41 12.37 -20.18 -18.71
C LYS A 41 13.64 -19.35 -18.43
N PRO A 42 14.22 -19.41 -17.21
CA PRO A 42 15.45 -18.67 -16.91
C PRO A 42 16.65 -19.27 -17.67
N GLU A 43 17.52 -18.42 -18.22
CA GLU A 43 18.76 -18.83 -18.88
C GLU A 43 19.83 -19.24 -17.87
N VAL A 44 20.57 -20.31 -18.15
CA VAL A 44 21.48 -20.99 -17.19
C VAL A 44 22.81 -20.25 -16.98
N SER A 45 23.10 -19.20 -17.76
CA SER A 45 24.49 -18.70 -17.92
C SER A 45 24.68 -17.18 -17.86
N SER A 46 23.77 -16.40 -17.26
CA SER A 46 24.05 -14.97 -17.02
C SER A 46 23.62 -14.54 -15.61
N ASP A 47 24.44 -13.68 -15.01
CA ASP A 47 24.23 -13.01 -13.70
C ASP A 47 22.96 -12.13 -13.63
N HIS A 48 22.09 -12.21 -14.64
CA HIS A 48 20.77 -11.59 -14.69
C HIS A 48 19.69 -12.67 -14.54
N SER A 49 19.68 -13.38 -13.41
CA SER A 49 18.55 -14.28 -13.08
C SER A 49 17.24 -13.47 -13.09
N LEU A 50 16.27 -13.89 -13.91
CA LEU A 50 14.92 -13.33 -13.88
C LEU A 50 14.40 -13.42 -12.44
N PRO A 51 13.84 -12.34 -11.85
CA PRO A 51 13.35 -12.40 -10.49
C PRO A 51 12.23 -13.45 -10.41
N PRO A 52 12.26 -14.36 -9.43
CA PRO A 52 11.29 -15.43 -9.31
C PRO A 52 9.90 -14.86 -8.94
N LEU A 53 8.90 -15.05 -9.81
CA LEU A 53 7.54 -14.57 -9.57
C LEU A 53 6.83 -15.34 -8.46
N ASN A 54 7.10 -16.64 -8.35
CA ASN A 54 6.59 -17.47 -7.27
C ASN A 54 7.76 -18.14 -6.60
N ASN A 55 7.88 -18.03 -5.27
CA ASN A 55 8.89 -18.73 -4.49
C ASN A 55 8.23 -19.20 -3.20
N PHE A 56 8.34 -20.49 -2.91
CA PHE A 56 7.78 -21.12 -1.72
C PHE A 56 8.43 -22.49 -1.49
N SER A 57 8.46 -22.91 -0.24
CA SER A 57 8.91 -24.25 0.11
C SER A 57 7.79 -25.27 0.00
N VAL A 58 8.13 -26.47 -0.47
CA VAL A 58 7.27 -27.67 -0.43
C VAL A 58 7.51 -28.52 0.83
N ALA A 59 8.34 -28.05 1.76
CA ALA A 59 8.51 -28.67 3.07
C ALA A 59 7.14 -28.78 3.77
N GLU A 60 6.87 -29.95 4.35
CA GLU A 60 5.63 -30.23 5.09
C GLU A 60 4.32 -29.98 4.30
N CYS A 61 4.38 -29.98 2.96
CA CYS A 61 3.18 -29.78 2.15
C CYS A 61 2.27 -31.02 2.12
N GLN A 62 0.97 -30.78 1.95
CA GLN A 62 -0.05 -31.76 1.60
C GLN A 62 -0.38 -31.60 0.11
N LEU A 63 -0.23 -32.68 -0.65
CA LEU A 63 -0.60 -32.72 -2.06
C LEU A 63 -2.00 -33.30 -2.23
N MET A 64 -2.83 -32.66 -3.05
CA MET A 64 -4.21 -33.09 -3.33
C MET A 64 -4.45 -33.16 -4.84
N LYS A 65 -5.18 -34.17 -5.30
CA LYS A 65 -5.64 -34.31 -6.69
C LYS A 65 -7.08 -33.80 -6.78
N THR A 66 -7.40 -33.07 -7.84
CA THR A 66 -8.77 -32.64 -8.12
C THR A 66 -9.00 -32.61 -9.63
N GLU A 67 -10.22 -32.94 -10.04
CA GLU A 67 -10.66 -32.79 -11.45
C GLU A 67 -11.49 -31.51 -11.65
N ARG A 68 -11.58 -30.67 -10.61
CA ARG A 68 -12.26 -29.37 -10.64
C ARG A 68 -11.31 -28.25 -10.20
N PRO A 69 -11.36 -27.05 -10.84
CA PRO A 69 -12.27 -26.65 -11.91
C PRO A 69 -11.85 -27.13 -13.32
N ARG A 70 -10.66 -27.73 -13.48
CA ARG A 70 -10.20 -28.37 -14.72
C ARG A 70 -9.71 -29.80 -14.44
N PRO A 71 -9.77 -30.72 -15.42
CA PRO A 71 -9.11 -32.02 -15.32
C PRO A 71 -7.61 -31.88 -15.04
N ASN A 72 -6.98 -32.93 -14.51
CA ASN A 72 -5.53 -32.97 -14.27
C ASN A 72 -5.03 -31.83 -13.36
N THR A 73 -5.86 -31.37 -12.43
CA THR A 73 -5.49 -30.34 -11.45
C THR A 73 -4.87 -31.00 -10.22
N PHE A 74 -3.86 -30.35 -9.64
CA PHE A 74 -3.30 -30.69 -8.33
C PHE A 74 -3.13 -29.43 -7.47
N VAL A 75 -3.25 -29.60 -6.16
CA VAL A 75 -3.12 -28.54 -5.18
C VAL A 75 -1.99 -28.86 -4.22
N ILE A 76 -1.12 -27.89 -4.01
CA ILE A 76 -0.09 -27.90 -2.96
C ILE A 76 -0.63 -27.06 -1.81
N ARG A 77 -0.89 -27.71 -0.68
CA ARG A 77 -1.31 -27.05 0.56
C ARG A 77 -0.14 -27.04 1.53
N CYS A 78 0.31 -25.86 1.97
CA CYS A 78 1.37 -25.73 2.96
C CYS A 78 0.85 -24.96 4.18
N LEU A 79 1.36 -25.28 5.36
CA LEU A 79 1.23 -24.41 6.53
C LEU A 79 2.44 -23.48 6.54
N GLN A 80 2.22 -22.19 6.40
CA GLN A 80 3.27 -21.18 6.61
C GLN A 80 2.91 -20.43 7.90
N TRP A 81 3.71 -20.66 8.94
CA TRP A 81 3.45 -20.17 10.30
C TRP A 81 2.11 -20.67 10.85
N THR A 82 1.08 -19.83 10.86
CA THR A 82 -0.27 -20.13 11.37
C THR A 82 -1.33 -20.19 10.27
N SER A 83 -0.94 -19.98 9.01
CA SER A 83 -1.86 -19.84 7.87
C SER A 83 -1.72 -21.00 6.89
N VAL A 84 -2.86 -21.58 6.50
CA VAL A 84 -2.94 -22.61 5.45
C VAL A 84 -2.97 -21.91 4.08
N ILE A 85 -1.95 -22.16 3.27
CA ILE A 85 -1.83 -21.60 1.91
C ILE A 85 -2.03 -22.72 0.90
N GLU A 86 -2.90 -22.49 -0.08
CA GLU A 86 -3.15 -23.44 -1.17
C GLU A 86 -2.71 -22.84 -2.51
N ARG A 87 -1.93 -23.60 -3.27
CA ARG A 87 -1.54 -23.23 -4.64
C ARG A 87 -2.03 -24.31 -5.59
N THR A 88 -2.83 -23.88 -6.57
CA THR A 88 -3.51 -24.77 -7.52
C THR A 88 -2.80 -24.74 -8.87
N PHE A 89 -2.51 -25.93 -9.39
CA PHE A 89 -1.77 -26.14 -10.64
C PHE A 89 -2.54 -27.08 -11.56
N HIS A 90 -2.36 -26.89 -12.87
CA HIS A 90 -2.93 -27.73 -13.91
C HIS A 90 -1.86 -28.06 -14.96
N VAL A 91 -1.98 -29.24 -15.54
CA VAL A 91 -1.14 -29.78 -16.62
C VAL A 91 -2.01 -30.47 -17.65
N ASP A 92 -1.47 -30.69 -18.84
CA ASP A 92 -2.26 -31.16 -19.97
C ASP A 92 -2.60 -32.66 -19.87
N SER A 93 -1.77 -33.46 -19.21
CA SER A 93 -1.93 -34.91 -19.06
C SER A 93 -1.95 -35.40 -17.60
N ASN A 94 -2.59 -36.55 -17.37
CA ASN A 94 -2.60 -37.16 -16.04
C ASN A 94 -1.21 -37.70 -15.67
N GLU A 95 -0.47 -38.19 -16.66
CA GLU A 95 0.91 -38.67 -16.51
C GLU A 95 1.82 -37.55 -15.98
N GLU A 96 1.77 -36.35 -16.58
CA GLU A 96 2.52 -35.19 -16.10
C GLU A 96 2.15 -34.80 -14.67
N ARG A 97 0.86 -34.88 -14.33
CA ARG A 97 0.39 -34.56 -12.97
C ARG A 97 1.01 -35.53 -11.96
N GLU A 98 0.93 -36.83 -12.23
CA GLU A 98 1.50 -37.87 -11.36
C GLU A 98 3.01 -37.69 -11.19
N GLU A 99 3.71 -37.35 -12.26
CA GLU A 99 5.15 -37.13 -12.18
C GLU A 99 5.52 -35.88 -11.36
N TRP A 100 4.85 -34.75 -11.59
CA TRP A 100 5.07 -33.53 -10.81
C TRP A 100 4.79 -33.76 -9.33
N MET A 101 3.65 -34.37 -9.01
CA MET A 101 3.29 -34.70 -7.63
C MET A 101 4.28 -35.66 -6.98
N ARG A 102 4.76 -36.68 -7.72
CA ARG A 102 5.77 -37.62 -7.22
C ARG A 102 7.08 -36.90 -6.90
N SER A 103 7.59 -36.06 -7.80
CA SER A 103 8.81 -35.29 -7.56
C SER A 103 8.68 -34.36 -6.34
N ILE A 104 7.55 -33.65 -6.21
CA ILE A 104 7.30 -32.77 -5.06
C ILE A 104 7.23 -33.58 -3.75
N GLN A 105 6.54 -34.72 -3.76
CA GLN A 105 6.42 -35.59 -2.59
C GLN A 105 7.77 -36.18 -2.18
N THR A 106 8.61 -36.58 -3.13
CA THR A 106 9.96 -37.10 -2.86
C THR A 106 10.82 -36.04 -2.17
N VAL A 107 10.81 -34.79 -2.67
CA VAL A 107 11.55 -33.68 -2.04
C VAL A 107 10.99 -33.38 -0.65
N ALA A 108 9.67 -33.26 -0.51
CA ALA A 108 9.03 -33.00 0.79
C ALA A 108 9.35 -34.08 1.84
N ASN A 109 9.39 -35.36 1.44
CA ASN A 109 9.75 -36.47 2.33
C ASN A 109 11.23 -36.45 2.69
N SER A 110 12.12 -36.14 1.73
CA SER A 110 13.57 -36.03 1.99
C SER A 110 13.88 -34.95 3.03
N LEU A 111 13.14 -33.84 3.02
CA LEU A 111 13.30 -32.75 3.99
C LEU A 111 12.81 -33.15 5.39
N LYS A 112 11.74 -33.96 5.48
CA LYS A 112 11.26 -34.51 6.77
C LYS A 112 12.27 -35.47 7.39
N SER A 113 12.94 -36.29 6.58
CA SER A 113 13.99 -37.20 7.07
C SER A 113 15.24 -36.48 7.58
N GLN A 114 15.56 -35.31 7.03
CA GLN A 114 16.70 -34.50 7.49
C GLN A 114 16.44 -33.75 8.82
N GLN A 115 15.18 -33.53 9.20
CA GLN A 115 14.82 -32.88 10.47
C GLN A 115 14.81 -33.83 11.67
N HIS A 116 14.85 -35.15 11.46
CA HIS A 116 14.76 -36.15 12.53
C HIS A 116 16.13 -36.66 13.05
N ASP A 117 17.25 -36.16 12.51
CA ASP A 117 18.62 -36.60 12.86
C ASP A 117 19.36 -35.67 13.85
N GLU A 118 18.72 -34.63 14.40
CA GLU A 118 19.28 -33.82 15.49
C GLU A 118 18.49 -34.04 16.79
N GLU A 119 18.88 -35.04 17.58
CA GLU A 119 18.47 -35.15 18.99
C GLU A 119 19.27 -34.19 19.90
N PRO A 120 18.69 -33.76 21.04
CA PRO A 120 19.22 -32.69 21.87
C PRO A 120 20.33 -33.17 22.81
N MET A 121 21.45 -32.46 22.85
CA MET A 121 22.54 -32.70 23.81
C MET A 121 22.19 -32.06 25.17
N GLU A 122 21.99 -32.89 26.20
CA GLU A 122 21.86 -32.49 27.60
C GLU A 122 23.13 -31.79 28.11
N ILE A 123 23.00 -30.59 28.69
CA ILE A 123 24.02 -30.00 29.57
C ILE A 123 23.38 -29.57 30.90
N LYS A 124 24.02 -30.03 31.97
CA LYS A 124 23.60 -30.04 33.37
C LYS A 124 23.32 -28.66 33.99
N PHE A 125 22.35 -28.68 34.91
CA PHE A 125 22.12 -27.65 35.92
C PHE A 125 23.34 -27.44 36.85
N GLY A 126 23.70 -26.17 37.07
CA GLY A 126 24.49 -25.71 38.20
C GLY A 126 23.79 -24.53 38.88
N SER A 127 23.57 -24.62 40.19
CA SER A 127 22.88 -23.65 41.04
C SER A 127 23.57 -22.27 41.10
N PRO A 128 22.84 -21.18 41.43
CA PRO A 128 23.37 -19.83 41.46
C PRO A 128 24.14 -19.54 42.76
N SER A 129 25.20 -18.75 42.66
CA SER A 129 25.82 -18.05 43.77
C SER A 129 25.80 -16.55 43.48
N ASP A 130 25.48 -15.78 44.53
CA ASP A 130 25.44 -14.32 44.59
C ASP A 130 26.71 -13.66 44.04
N ILE A 131 26.58 -12.49 43.41
CA ILE A 131 27.32 -11.25 43.73
C ILE A 131 26.56 -10.04 43.15
N SER A 132 26.34 -9.06 44.01
CA SER A 132 25.86 -7.70 43.82
C SER A 132 26.75 -6.83 42.91
N GLY A 133 26.14 -5.98 42.08
CA GLY A 133 26.82 -4.89 41.37
C GLY A 133 25.84 -3.83 40.88
N THR A 134 25.64 -2.80 41.70
CA THR A 134 24.93 -1.55 41.42
C THR A 134 25.76 -0.64 40.52
N GLU A 135 25.23 -0.22 39.37
CA GLU A 135 25.68 1.00 38.69
C GLU A 135 24.46 1.79 38.18
N GLU A 136 24.32 2.99 38.74
CA GLU A 136 23.32 4.00 38.43
C GLU A 136 23.62 4.64 37.06
N MET A 137 22.60 4.85 36.24
CA MET A 137 22.70 5.67 35.03
C MET A 137 21.68 6.81 35.10
N GLU A 138 22.23 8.03 35.06
CA GLU A 138 21.59 9.31 35.33
C GLU A 138 20.42 9.62 34.39
N ILE A 139 19.29 9.99 34.99
CA ILE A 139 18.10 10.51 34.31
C ILE A 139 18.38 11.96 33.90
N ALA A 140 18.70 12.16 32.63
CA ALA A 140 18.64 13.48 32.02
C ALA A 140 17.17 13.89 31.83
N VAL A 141 16.70 14.79 32.70
CA VAL A 141 15.35 15.37 32.67
C VAL A 141 15.19 16.23 31.41
N SER A 142 14.71 15.64 30.32
CA SER A 142 14.10 16.41 29.23
C SER A 142 12.73 16.89 29.69
N LYS A 143 12.50 18.21 29.70
CA LYS A 143 11.20 18.84 29.98
C LYS A 143 10.06 18.04 29.36
N SER A 144 9.15 17.50 30.17
CA SER A 144 7.99 16.75 29.70
C SER A 144 7.14 17.67 28.81
N ARG A 145 7.08 17.35 27.51
CA ARG A 145 6.01 17.88 26.66
C ARG A 145 4.71 17.29 27.21
N THR A 146 3.74 18.12 27.53
CA THR A 146 2.40 17.70 27.94
C THR A 146 1.84 16.76 26.87
N LYS A 147 1.46 15.54 27.26
CA LYS A 147 0.93 14.52 26.36
C LYS A 147 -0.42 15.00 25.81
N VAL A 148 -0.53 15.13 24.50
CA VAL A 148 -1.77 15.53 23.81
C VAL A 148 -2.82 14.43 23.95
N THR A 149 -4.07 14.81 24.22
CA THR A 149 -5.19 13.90 24.44
C THR A 149 -6.45 14.35 23.70
N MET A 150 -7.49 13.53 23.74
CA MET A 150 -8.81 13.82 23.16
C MET A 150 -9.46 15.09 23.73
N SER A 151 -9.13 15.52 24.95
CA SER A 151 -9.76 16.69 25.60
C SER A 151 -9.18 18.02 25.12
N ASP A 152 -8.04 18.01 24.42
CA ASP A 152 -7.38 19.21 23.89
C ASP A 152 -8.04 19.76 22.61
N PHE A 153 -9.08 19.07 22.12
CA PHE A 153 -9.75 19.37 20.87
C PHE A 153 -11.26 19.59 21.06
N ASP A 154 -11.79 20.58 20.33
CA ASP A 154 -13.22 20.75 20.10
C ASP A 154 -13.63 20.00 18.83
N TYR A 155 -14.67 19.18 18.90
CA TYR A 155 -15.15 18.37 17.77
C TYR A 155 -16.27 19.10 17.05
N LEU A 156 -16.09 19.37 15.76
CA LEU A 156 -16.95 20.31 15.03
C LEU A 156 -17.88 19.62 14.05
N LYS A 157 -17.33 18.88 13.07
CA LYS A 157 -18.13 18.20 12.03
C LYS A 157 -17.53 16.84 11.67
N LEU A 158 -18.40 15.86 11.42
CA LEU A 158 -17.98 14.59 10.83
C LEU A 158 -17.68 14.82 9.35
N LEU A 159 -16.44 14.51 8.93
CA LEU A 159 -16.00 14.69 7.54
C LEU A 159 -16.16 13.40 6.73
N GLY A 160 -16.02 12.25 7.38
CA GLY A 160 -16.18 10.96 6.72
C GLY A 160 -16.21 9.80 7.71
N LYS A 161 -16.73 8.67 7.24
CA LYS A 161 -16.82 7.43 8.01
C LYS A 161 -16.36 6.25 7.16
N GLY A 162 -15.38 5.52 7.65
CA GLY A 162 -14.84 4.34 7.00
C GLY A 162 -15.07 3.06 7.80
N THR A 163 -14.60 1.95 7.26
CA THR A 163 -14.69 0.61 7.86
C THR A 163 -14.05 0.54 9.26
N PHE A 164 -12.94 1.24 9.46
CA PHE A 164 -12.11 1.14 10.67
C PHE A 164 -12.37 2.28 11.68
N GLY A 165 -13.11 3.31 11.28
CA GLY A 165 -13.16 4.54 12.05
C GLY A 165 -13.89 5.69 11.39
N LYS A 166 -13.63 6.88 11.90
CA LYS A 166 -14.25 8.14 11.44
C LYS A 166 -13.22 9.25 11.39
N VAL A 167 -13.44 10.21 10.49
CA VAL A 167 -12.64 11.43 10.36
C VAL A 167 -13.50 12.61 10.79
N ILE A 168 -13.02 13.38 11.76
CA ILE A 168 -13.75 14.51 12.35
C ILE A 168 -12.92 15.78 12.18
N LEU A 169 -13.56 16.86 11.74
CA LEU A 169 -13.02 18.21 11.82
C LEU A 169 -12.95 18.63 13.28
N VAL A 170 -11.75 18.92 13.75
CA VAL A 170 -11.49 19.35 15.11
C VAL A 170 -10.80 20.71 15.13
N LYS A 171 -10.97 21.44 16.24
CA LYS A 171 -10.22 22.65 16.55
C LYS A 171 -9.37 22.41 17.79
N GLU A 172 -8.07 22.64 17.68
CA GLU A 172 -7.17 22.58 18.83
C GLU A 172 -7.45 23.77 19.77
N LYS A 173 -7.78 23.50 21.02
CA LYS A 173 -8.20 24.54 21.98
C LYS A 173 -7.11 25.57 22.27
N ALA A 174 -5.86 25.11 22.32
CA ALA A 174 -4.72 25.95 22.68
C ALA A 174 -4.36 26.96 21.58
N THR A 175 -4.44 26.57 20.31
CA THR A 175 -3.99 27.38 19.16
C THR A 175 -5.14 27.96 18.36
N GLY A 176 -6.34 27.38 18.46
CA GLY A 176 -7.48 27.69 17.62
C GLY A 176 -7.39 27.12 16.19
N MET A 177 -6.35 26.36 15.86
CA MET A 177 -6.13 25.80 14.53
C MET A 177 -7.04 24.60 14.26
N TYR A 178 -7.44 24.44 12.98
CA TYR A 178 -8.32 23.36 12.54
C TYR A 178 -7.53 22.19 11.95
N TYR A 179 -7.99 20.97 12.24
CA TYR A 179 -7.36 19.73 11.81
C TYR A 179 -8.40 18.67 11.46
N ALA A 180 -7.98 17.67 10.68
CA ALA A 180 -8.73 16.44 10.50
C ALA A 180 -8.22 15.38 11.47
N MET A 181 -9.08 14.90 12.36
CA MET A 181 -8.76 13.82 13.30
C MET A 181 -9.33 12.48 12.81
N LYS A 182 -8.47 11.58 12.34
CA LYS A 182 -8.82 10.19 11.99
C LYS A 182 -8.76 9.35 13.27
N ILE A 183 -9.92 8.84 13.69
CA ILE A 183 -10.10 8.05 14.91
C ILE A 183 -10.43 6.61 14.50
N LEU A 184 -9.53 5.68 14.78
CA LEU A 184 -9.64 4.26 14.46
C LEU A 184 -9.89 3.43 15.71
N ARG A 185 -10.69 2.37 15.59
CA ARG A 185 -10.97 1.44 16.71
C ARG A 185 -9.95 0.31 16.73
N LYS A 186 -9.23 0.15 17.86
CA LYS A 186 -8.19 -0.89 18.01
C LYS A 186 -8.73 -2.30 17.77
N GLU A 187 -9.89 -2.60 18.35
CA GLU A 187 -10.55 -3.90 18.19
C GLU A 187 -10.83 -4.25 16.72
N VAL A 188 -11.28 -3.27 15.92
CA VAL A 188 -11.62 -3.48 14.50
C VAL A 188 -10.34 -3.66 13.66
N ILE A 189 -9.28 -2.93 13.98
CA ILE A 189 -7.97 -3.07 13.33
C ILE A 189 -7.42 -4.49 13.57
N ILE A 190 -7.42 -4.94 14.82
CA ILE A 190 -6.92 -6.28 15.20
C ILE A 190 -7.79 -7.37 14.55
N ALA A 191 -9.12 -7.24 14.63
CA ALA A 191 -10.04 -8.23 14.06
C ALA A 191 -9.94 -8.37 12.53
N LYS A 192 -9.43 -7.34 11.84
CA LYS A 192 -9.26 -7.32 10.38
C LYS A 192 -7.82 -7.52 9.92
N ASP A 193 -6.89 -7.80 10.84
CA ASP A 193 -5.45 -7.98 10.56
C ASP A 193 -4.77 -6.75 9.92
N GLU A 194 -5.23 -5.54 10.28
CA GLU A 194 -4.80 -4.26 9.68
C GLU A 194 -3.76 -3.51 10.54
N VAL A 195 -3.16 -4.22 11.52
CA VAL A 195 -2.19 -3.66 12.47
C VAL A 195 -0.96 -3.13 11.72
N ALA A 196 -0.43 -3.93 10.79
CA ALA A 196 0.77 -3.57 10.04
C ALA A 196 0.56 -2.33 9.16
N HIS A 197 -0.61 -2.22 8.50
CA HIS A 197 -0.97 -1.05 7.69
C HIS A 197 -1.07 0.21 8.55
N THR A 198 -1.74 0.11 9.71
CA THR A 198 -1.90 1.26 10.63
C THR A 198 -0.57 1.76 11.20
N VAL A 199 0.36 0.85 11.54
CA VAL A 199 1.71 1.22 11.99
C VAL A 199 2.53 1.84 10.85
N THR A 200 2.39 1.31 9.63
CA THR A 200 3.07 1.85 8.45
C THR A 200 2.58 3.27 8.13
N GLU A 201 1.26 3.50 8.15
CA GLU A 201 0.66 4.82 7.98
C GLU A 201 1.23 5.83 8.98
N SER A 202 1.27 5.46 10.26
CA SER A 202 1.86 6.29 11.31
C SER A 202 3.31 6.66 11.03
N ARG A 203 4.13 5.69 10.62
CA ARG A 203 5.54 5.91 10.36
C ARG A 203 5.81 6.79 9.15
N VAL A 204 5.12 6.51 8.04
CA VAL A 204 5.24 7.28 6.80
C VAL A 204 4.83 8.73 7.06
N LEU A 205 3.71 8.95 7.74
CA LEU A 205 3.22 10.28 8.09
C LEU A 205 4.15 11.05 9.03
N GLN A 206 4.83 10.38 9.96
CA GLN A 206 5.81 11.01 10.86
C GLN A 206 7.07 11.45 10.12
N ASN A 207 7.46 10.71 9.10
CA ASN A 207 8.72 10.93 8.39
C ASN A 207 8.55 11.78 7.13
N THR A 208 7.33 12.01 6.63
CA THR A 208 7.07 12.76 5.39
C THR A 208 6.63 14.20 5.64
N ARG A 209 7.31 15.14 4.98
CA ARG A 209 7.00 16.56 4.83
C ARG A 209 7.16 17.01 3.38
N HIS A 210 6.05 17.26 2.69
CA HIS A 210 6.04 17.75 1.31
C HIS A 210 4.80 18.64 1.12
N PRO A 211 4.89 19.74 0.34
CA PRO A 211 3.76 20.67 0.12
C PRO A 211 2.43 19.99 -0.19
N PHE A 212 2.45 18.98 -1.06
CA PHE A 212 1.26 18.31 -1.56
C PHE A 212 0.92 16.99 -0.85
N LEU A 213 1.60 16.68 0.27
CA LEU A 213 1.25 15.55 1.13
C LEU A 213 0.59 16.07 2.40
N THR A 214 -0.43 15.37 2.88
CA THR A 214 -1.07 15.73 4.15
C THR A 214 -0.09 15.55 5.31
N THR A 215 0.13 16.61 6.09
CA THR A 215 1.08 16.58 7.20
C THR A 215 0.43 16.07 8.48
N LEU A 216 1.10 15.14 9.19
CA LEU A 216 0.70 14.70 10.52
C LEU A 216 1.21 15.65 11.60
N LYS A 217 0.29 16.17 12.41
CA LYS A 217 0.59 17.04 13.55
C LYS A 217 0.79 16.25 14.84
N TYR A 218 -0.16 15.37 15.16
CA TYR A 218 -0.13 14.55 16.38
C TYR A 218 -0.55 13.11 16.05
N ALA A 219 0.08 12.12 16.69
CA ALA A 219 -0.45 10.76 16.76
C ALA A 219 -0.43 10.28 18.21
N PHE A 220 -1.60 9.91 18.72
CA PHE A 220 -1.78 9.42 20.08
C PHE A 220 -2.79 8.28 20.13
N GLN A 221 -2.89 7.60 21.27
CA GLN A 221 -3.81 6.49 21.46
C GLN A 221 -4.55 6.61 22.79
N THR A 222 -5.76 6.04 22.84
CA THR A 222 -6.51 5.76 24.07
C THR A 222 -6.52 4.25 24.33
N ASN A 223 -7.26 3.81 25.34
CA ASN A 223 -7.43 2.38 25.63
C ASN A 223 -8.04 1.63 24.42
N ASP A 224 -9.00 2.25 23.73
CA ASP A 224 -9.79 1.64 22.65
C ASP A 224 -9.50 2.20 21.24
N ARG A 225 -8.75 3.32 21.11
CA ARG A 225 -8.60 4.05 19.84
C ARG A 225 -7.17 4.43 19.50
N LEU A 226 -6.95 4.60 18.21
CA LEU A 226 -5.79 5.28 17.62
C LEU A 226 -6.26 6.58 16.97
N CYS A 227 -5.54 7.67 17.21
CA CYS A 227 -5.90 9.00 16.74
C CYS A 227 -4.75 9.63 15.96
N PHE A 228 -5.02 10.01 14.71
CA PHE A 228 -4.14 10.82 13.88
C PHE A 228 -4.74 12.20 13.70
N VAL A 229 -4.02 13.24 14.10
CA VAL A 229 -4.40 14.64 13.89
C VAL A 229 -3.55 15.18 12.75
N MET A 230 -4.22 15.49 11.63
CA MET A 230 -3.59 15.80 10.35
C MET A 230 -4.05 17.17 9.85
N GLU A 231 -3.24 17.77 8.97
CA GLU A 231 -3.62 18.97 8.22
C GLU A 231 -5.00 18.80 7.57
N TYR A 232 -5.83 19.83 7.65
CA TYR A 232 -7.18 19.81 7.10
C TYR A 232 -7.23 20.51 5.74
N ALA A 233 -7.59 19.76 4.70
CA ALA A 233 -7.85 20.29 3.36
C ALA A 233 -9.36 20.53 3.19
N ASN A 234 -9.79 21.79 3.18
CA ASN A 234 -11.21 22.17 3.11
C ASN A 234 -11.71 22.46 1.68
N GLY A 235 -10.83 22.37 0.67
CA GLY A 235 -11.19 22.56 -0.73
C GLY A 235 -11.98 21.40 -1.33
N GLY A 236 -12.11 20.28 -0.62
CA GLY A 236 -12.88 19.10 -1.04
C GLY A 236 -12.10 18.11 -1.89
N GLU A 237 -12.71 16.94 -2.11
CA GLU A 237 -12.13 15.88 -2.94
C GLU A 237 -12.11 16.26 -4.42
N LEU A 238 -11.06 15.87 -5.13
CA LEU A 238 -10.93 16.11 -6.55
C LEU A 238 -12.01 15.35 -7.34
N PHE A 239 -12.41 14.18 -6.84
CA PHE A 239 -13.56 13.42 -7.34
C PHE A 239 -14.86 14.25 -7.36
N PHE A 240 -15.15 15.01 -6.30
CA PHE A 240 -16.33 15.88 -6.23
C PHE A 240 -16.29 16.97 -7.31
N HIS A 241 -15.14 17.63 -7.47
CA HIS A 241 -14.98 18.69 -8.47
C HIS A 241 -15.08 18.15 -9.89
N LEU A 242 -14.46 17.00 -10.17
CA LEU A 242 -14.53 16.38 -11.49
C LEU A 242 -15.96 15.89 -11.79
N SER A 243 -16.66 15.31 -10.81
CA SER A 243 -18.04 14.86 -10.98
C SER A 243 -18.98 16.01 -11.38
N ARG A 244 -18.75 17.20 -10.85
CA ARG A 244 -19.52 18.41 -11.19
C ARG A 244 -19.13 18.99 -12.54
N ASP A 245 -17.83 19.14 -12.79
CA ASP A 245 -17.32 19.79 -14.00
C ASP A 245 -17.28 18.84 -15.21
N ARG A 246 -17.52 17.54 -14.99
CA ARG A 246 -17.47 16.39 -15.92
C ARG A 246 -16.08 16.07 -16.46
N VAL A 247 -15.35 17.08 -16.90
CA VAL A 247 -14.01 16.95 -17.49
C VAL A 247 -13.20 18.19 -17.10
N PHE A 248 -11.92 18.00 -16.77
CA PHE A 248 -10.99 19.11 -16.62
C PHE A 248 -10.27 19.41 -17.94
N THR A 249 -9.94 20.68 -18.15
CA THR A 249 -9.07 21.07 -19.26
C THR A 249 -7.69 20.44 -19.09
N GLU A 250 -6.98 20.22 -20.20
CA GLU A 250 -5.61 19.68 -20.14
C GLU A 250 -4.67 20.57 -19.31
N ASP A 251 -4.87 21.89 -19.31
CA ASP A 251 -4.10 22.81 -18.46
C ASP A 251 -4.36 22.60 -16.97
N ARG A 252 -5.63 22.37 -16.59
CA ARG A 252 -5.99 22.07 -15.21
C ARG A 252 -5.47 20.68 -14.78
N ALA A 253 -5.60 19.68 -15.65
CA ALA A 253 -5.05 18.35 -15.41
C ALA A 253 -3.51 18.36 -15.35
N ARG A 254 -2.84 19.21 -16.13
CA ARG A 254 -1.39 19.40 -16.08
C ARG A 254 -0.93 20.02 -14.77
N PHE A 255 -1.64 21.03 -14.28
CA PHE A 255 -1.36 21.63 -12.98
C PHE A 255 -1.44 20.58 -11.86
N TYR A 256 -2.57 19.87 -11.72
CA TYR A 256 -2.70 18.85 -10.68
C TYR A 256 -1.74 17.67 -10.89
N GLY A 257 -1.55 17.24 -12.14
CA GLY A 257 -0.60 16.19 -12.48
C GLY A 257 0.83 16.54 -12.08
N ALA A 258 1.26 17.79 -12.25
CA ALA A 258 2.59 18.23 -11.83
C ALA A 258 2.77 18.18 -10.30
N GLU A 259 1.77 18.61 -9.53
CA GLU A 259 1.81 18.54 -8.07
C GLU A 259 1.86 17.10 -7.55
N ILE A 260 1.07 16.20 -8.18
CA ILE A 260 1.08 14.77 -7.86
C ILE A 260 2.45 14.16 -8.20
N VAL A 261 3.01 14.44 -9.38
CA VAL A 261 4.34 13.95 -9.78
C VAL A 261 5.41 14.39 -8.78
N SER A 262 5.39 15.65 -8.35
CA SER A 262 6.32 16.16 -7.34
C SER A 262 6.19 15.44 -6.00
N ALA A 263 4.96 15.16 -5.56
CA ALA A 263 4.72 14.41 -4.33
C ALA A 263 5.18 12.94 -4.41
N LEU A 264 4.96 12.28 -5.56
CA LEU A 264 5.39 10.90 -5.79
C LEU A 264 6.91 10.79 -5.91
N GLU A 265 7.57 11.69 -6.64
CA GLU A 265 9.05 11.77 -6.69
C GLU A 265 9.63 11.78 -5.27
N TYR A 266 9.07 12.64 -4.43
CA TYR A 266 9.51 12.77 -3.05
C TYR A 266 9.30 11.47 -2.25
N LEU A 267 8.15 10.82 -2.35
CA LEU A 267 7.90 9.52 -1.69
C LEU A 267 8.87 8.44 -2.20
N HIS A 268 9.07 8.36 -3.51
CA HIS A 268 9.98 7.41 -4.13
C HIS A 268 11.43 7.62 -3.70
N SER A 269 11.88 8.89 -3.58
CA SER A 269 13.20 9.24 -3.03
C SER A 269 13.42 8.79 -1.58
N ARG A 270 12.31 8.57 -0.86
CA ARG A 270 12.27 8.04 0.51
C ARG A 270 12.06 6.53 0.56
N ASN A 271 12.10 5.84 -0.58
CA ASN A 271 11.80 4.42 -0.73
C ASN A 271 10.39 4.04 -0.23
N VAL A 272 9.43 4.95 -0.44
CA VAL A 272 8.00 4.75 -0.14
C VAL A 272 7.22 4.71 -1.44
N VAL A 273 6.39 3.68 -1.62
CA VAL A 273 5.41 3.61 -2.72
C VAL A 273 4.02 3.82 -2.13
N TYR A 274 3.22 4.67 -2.76
CA TYR A 274 1.92 5.13 -2.24
C TYR A 274 0.80 4.11 -2.44
N ARG A 275 0.72 3.50 -3.63
CA ARG A 275 -0.16 2.37 -4.04
C ARG A 275 -1.67 2.62 -4.10
N ASP A 276 -2.18 3.72 -3.58
CA ASP A 276 -3.62 4.00 -3.57
C ASP A 276 -3.95 5.34 -4.24
N LEU A 277 -3.30 5.62 -5.37
CA LEU A 277 -3.54 6.85 -6.11
C LEU A 277 -4.86 6.77 -6.88
N LYS A 278 -5.83 7.56 -6.41
CA LYS A 278 -7.19 7.69 -6.96
C LYS A 278 -7.78 9.07 -6.65
N LEU A 279 -8.84 9.45 -7.35
CA LEU A 279 -9.42 10.80 -7.22
C LEU A 279 -9.97 11.10 -5.82
N GLU A 280 -10.39 10.08 -5.08
CA GLU A 280 -10.93 10.16 -3.72
C GLU A 280 -9.83 10.49 -2.70
N ASN A 281 -8.58 10.07 -2.96
CA ASN A 281 -7.43 10.35 -2.09
C ASN A 281 -6.71 11.66 -2.46
N LEU A 282 -7.23 12.41 -3.44
CA LEU A 282 -6.72 13.70 -3.85
C LEU A 282 -7.69 14.78 -3.37
N MET A 283 -7.27 15.61 -2.42
CA MET A 283 -8.04 16.75 -1.94
C MET A 283 -7.43 18.05 -2.42
N LEU A 284 -8.23 19.12 -2.40
CA LEU A 284 -7.74 20.49 -2.57
C LEU A 284 -7.66 21.20 -1.23
N ASP A 285 -6.61 21.98 -1.02
CA ASP A 285 -6.56 22.96 0.08
C ASP A 285 -7.40 24.22 -0.22
N LYS A 286 -7.41 25.19 0.69
CA LYS A 286 -8.17 26.43 0.55
C LYS A 286 -7.74 27.30 -0.65
N ASP A 287 -6.51 27.14 -1.14
CA ASP A 287 -5.94 27.93 -2.21
C ASP A 287 -6.08 27.22 -3.58
N GLY A 288 -6.33 25.91 -3.57
CA GLY A 288 -6.58 25.10 -4.76
C GLY A 288 -5.45 24.15 -5.14
N HIS A 289 -4.48 23.94 -4.24
CA HIS A 289 -3.37 22.99 -4.43
C HIS A 289 -3.75 21.59 -3.95
N ILE A 290 -3.13 20.58 -4.55
CA ILE A 290 -3.32 19.16 -4.21
C ILE A 290 -2.82 18.86 -2.80
N LYS A 291 -3.59 18.05 -2.08
CA LYS A 291 -3.18 17.35 -0.87
C LYS A 291 -3.51 15.87 -1.06
N ILE A 292 -2.48 15.04 -1.20
CA ILE A 292 -2.61 13.58 -1.16
C ILE A 292 -2.89 13.17 0.29
N THR A 293 -3.95 12.40 0.47
CA THR A 293 -4.43 11.92 1.77
C THR A 293 -4.29 10.41 1.89
N ASP A 294 -4.69 9.83 3.03
CA ASP A 294 -4.77 8.39 3.29
C ASP A 294 -3.53 7.53 2.91
N PHE A 295 -2.57 7.45 3.82
CA PHE A 295 -1.33 6.68 3.63
C PHE A 295 -1.44 5.23 4.12
N GLY A 296 -2.66 4.75 4.38
CA GLY A 296 -2.94 3.42 4.94
C GLY A 296 -2.39 2.26 4.11
N LEU A 297 -2.26 2.45 2.80
CA LEU A 297 -1.74 1.45 1.87
C LEU A 297 -0.28 1.69 1.45
N CYS A 298 0.43 2.65 2.03
CA CYS A 298 1.83 2.89 1.70
C CYS A 298 2.72 1.69 2.03
N LYS A 299 3.86 1.58 1.33
CA LYS A 299 4.89 0.57 1.61
C LYS A 299 6.28 1.20 1.64
N GLU A 300 6.99 1.02 2.75
CA GLU A 300 8.38 1.47 2.95
C GLU A 300 9.40 0.39 2.55
N GLY A 301 10.66 0.82 2.37
CA GLY A 301 11.81 -0.08 2.20
C GLY A 301 11.99 -0.58 0.77
N ILE A 302 11.38 0.10 -0.20
CA ILE A 302 11.46 -0.28 -1.62
C ILE A 302 12.63 0.47 -2.28
N THR A 303 13.79 -0.19 -2.33
CA THR A 303 14.97 0.28 -3.06
C THR A 303 14.86 -0.04 -4.56
N ASP A 304 15.77 0.49 -5.37
CA ASP A 304 15.76 0.28 -6.83
C ASP A 304 15.75 -1.23 -7.16
N GLY A 305 14.68 -1.69 -7.84
CA GLY A 305 14.49 -3.10 -8.19
C GLY A 305 13.84 -3.99 -7.12
N ALA A 306 13.49 -3.45 -5.95
CA ALA A 306 12.74 -4.18 -4.92
C ALA A 306 11.26 -4.34 -5.32
N THR A 307 10.70 -5.50 -4.99
CA THR A 307 9.38 -5.93 -5.45
C THR A 307 8.46 -6.38 -4.30
N MET A 308 7.14 -6.25 -4.49
CA MET A 308 6.12 -6.58 -3.48
C MET A 308 4.99 -7.47 -4.01
N LYS A 309 4.23 -8.09 -3.09
CA LYS A 309 3.22 -9.14 -3.37
C LYS A 309 1.83 -8.89 -2.78
N THR A 310 1.60 -7.78 -2.06
CA THR A 310 0.31 -7.54 -1.38
C THR A 310 -0.75 -7.04 -2.35
N PHE A 311 -1.91 -7.67 -2.42
CA PHE A 311 -3.06 -7.18 -3.19
C PHE A 311 -3.87 -6.16 -2.37
N CYS A 312 -3.84 -4.88 -2.75
CA CYS A 312 -4.58 -3.80 -2.08
C CYS A 312 -4.85 -2.63 -3.04
N GLY A 313 -5.97 -1.91 -2.84
CA GLY A 313 -6.39 -0.73 -3.62
C GLY A 313 -7.80 -0.86 -4.22
N THR A 314 -8.28 0.22 -4.84
CA THR A 314 -9.57 0.23 -5.58
C THR A 314 -9.41 -0.48 -6.94
N PRO A 315 -10.21 -1.51 -7.28
CA PRO A 315 -10.01 -2.37 -8.47
C PRO A 315 -9.74 -1.65 -9.78
N GLU A 316 -10.45 -0.55 -10.03
CA GLU A 316 -10.39 0.26 -11.25
C GLU A 316 -9.06 1.00 -11.43
N TYR A 317 -8.30 1.18 -10.35
CA TYR A 317 -7.02 1.89 -10.31
C TYR A 317 -5.82 0.93 -10.21
N LEU A 318 -6.05 -0.37 -10.01
CA LEU A 318 -4.97 -1.34 -9.82
C LEU A 318 -4.14 -1.50 -11.10
N ALA A 319 -2.82 -1.46 -10.93
CA ALA A 319 -1.89 -1.75 -12.02
C ALA A 319 -1.94 -3.25 -12.41
N PRO A 320 -1.72 -3.58 -13.70
CA PRO A 320 -1.74 -4.96 -14.18
C PRO A 320 -0.89 -5.92 -13.34
N GLU A 321 0.33 -5.52 -12.98
CA GLU A 321 1.25 -6.34 -12.19
C GLU A 321 0.78 -6.62 -10.76
N VAL A 322 -0.02 -5.71 -10.16
CA VAL A 322 -0.66 -5.93 -8.85
C VAL A 322 -1.77 -6.98 -8.98
N LEU A 323 -2.52 -6.95 -10.09
CA LEU A 323 -3.53 -7.97 -10.40
C LEU A 323 -2.93 -9.34 -10.73
N GLU A 324 -1.67 -9.39 -11.18
CA GLU A 324 -0.99 -10.64 -11.54
C GLU A 324 -0.34 -11.37 -10.36
N ASP A 325 -0.36 -10.81 -9.14
CA ASP A 325 0.52 -11.22 -8.03
C ASP A 325 2.00 -11.28 -8.43
N ASN A 326 2.38 -10.45 -9.38
CA ASN A 326 3.78 -10.30 -9.68
C ASN A 326 4.38 -9.33 -8.68
N ASP A 327 5.61 -9.60 -8.34
CA ASP A 327 6.57 -8.65 -7.82
C ASP A 327 6.43 -7.27 -8.51
N TYR A 328 5.93 -6.27 -7.78
CA TYR A 328 5.69 -4.90 -8.29
C TYR A 328 6.50 -3.84 -7.52
N GLY A 329 6.79 -2.69 -8.15
CA GLY A 329 7.64 -1.63 -7.60
C GLY A 329 7.02 -0.23 -7.72
N ARG A 330 7.85 0.82 -7.75
CA ARG A 330 7.44 2.24 -7.90
C ARG A 330 6.56 2.52 -9.13
N ALA A 331 6.69 1.71 -10.18
CA ALA A 331 5.92 1.83 -11.42
C ALA A 331 4.38 1.76 -11.24
N VAL A 332 3.89 1.23 -10.12
CA VAL A 332 2.43 1.20 -9.85
C VAL A 332 1.85 2.59 -9.59
N ASP A 333 2.62 3.50 -8.99
CA ASP A 333 2.15 4.87 -8.74
C ASP A 333 2.03 5.65 -10.05
N TRP A 334 2.91 5.37 -11.02
CA TRP A 334 2.82 5.94 -12.37
C TRP A 334 1.63 5.40 -13.17
N TRP A 335 1.25 4.14 -12.97
CA TRP A 335 -0.02 3.63 -13.51
C TRP A 335 -1.20 4.37 -12.89
N GLY A 336 -1.23 4.50 -11.56
CA GLY A 336 -2.26 5.26 -10.85
C GLY A 336 -2.36 6.71 -11.35
N LEU A 337 -1.23 7.36 -11.61
CA LEU A 337 -1.19 8.71 -12.17
C LEU A 337 -1.82 8.73 -13.57
N GLY A 338 -1.51 7.72 -14.39
CA GLY A 338 -2.15 7.52 -15.69
C GLY A 338 -3.67 7.41 -15.60
N VAL A 339 -4.19 6.62 -14.65
CA VAL A 339 -5.63 6.45 -14.44
C VAL A 339 -6.27 7.77 -14.02
N VAL A 340 -5.71 8.44 -13.01
CA VAL A 340 -6.18 9.73 -12.50
C VAL A 340 -6.17 10.81 -13.58
N MET A 341 -5.08 10.95 -14.33
CA MET A 341 -4.97 11.94 -15.41
C MET A 341 -5.90 11.63 -16.58
N TYR A 342 -6.07 10.34 -16.92
CA TYR A 342 -7.04 9.93 -17.94
C TYR A 342 -8.45 10.33 -17.51
N GLU A 343 -8.83 10.05 -16.27
CA GLU A 343 -10.15 10.37 -15.75
C GLU A 343 -10.41 11.88 -15.72
N MET A 344 -9.42 12.68 -15.28
CA MET A 344 -9.52 14.14 -15.32
C MET A 344 -9.75 14.67 -16.75
N MET A 345 -9.01 14.18 -17.75
CA MET A 345 -9.07 14.70 -19.13
C MET A 345 -10.18 14.08 -19.99
N CYS A 346 -10.67 12.90 -19.62
CA CYS A 346 -11.68 12.16 -20.40
C CYS A 346 -13.05 12.09 -19.71
N GLY A 347 -13.14 12.40 -18.42
CA GLY A 347 -14.37 12.36 -17.62
C GLY A 347 -14.89 10.96 -17.33
N ARG A 348 -14.04 9.95 -17.46
CA ARG A 348 -14.36 8.54 -17.22
C ARG A 348 -13.10 7.73 -16.96
N LEU A 349 -13.22 6.61 -16.27
CA LEU A 349 -12.14 5.64 -16.09
C LEU A 349 -11.66 5.05 -17.44
N PRO A 350 -10.36 4.70 -17.54
CA PRO A 350 -9.80 4.05 -18.74
C PRO A 350 -10.36 2.64 -18.95
N PHE A 351 -10.63 1.92 -17.85
CA PHE A 351 -11.23 0.59 -17.83
C PHE A 351 -12.36 0.58 -16.81
N TYR A 352 -13.52 0.06 -17.19
CA TYR A 352 -14.66 -0.03 -16.29
C TYR A 352 -15.55 -1.21 -16.69
N ASN A 353 -15.96 -2.00 -15.70
CA ASN A 353 -17.01 -2.98 -15.83
C ASN A 353 -17.63 -3.25 -14.45
N GLN A 354 -18.93 -3.56 -14.40
CA GLN A 354 -19.59 -3.94 -13.16
C GLN A 354 -19.12 -5.31 -12.65
N ASP A 355 -18.74 -6.20 -13.56
CA ASP A 355 -18.14 -7.49 -13.23
C ASP A 355 -16.63 -7.31 -13.04
N HIS A 356 -16.15 -7.58 -11.83
CA HIS A 356 -14.72 -7.49 -11.50
C HIS A 356 -13.86 -8.45 -12.32
N GLU A 357 -14.34 -9.65 -12.67
CA GLU A 357 -13.57 -10.57 -13.50
C GLU A 357 -13.35 -9.98 -14.90
N ARG A 358 -14.40 -9.36 -15.45
CA ARG A 358 -14.30 -8.65 -16.72
C ARG A 358 -13.44 -7.40 -16.61
N LEU A 359 -13.58 -6.60 -15.55
CA LEU A 359 -12.75 -5.42 -15.29
C LEU A 359 -11.26 -5.79 -15.27
N PHE A 360 -10.89 -6.86 -14.57
CA PHE A 360 -9.51 -7.32 -14.52
C PHE A 360 -9.01 -7.78 -15.89
N GLU A 361 -9.85 -8.45 -16.69
CA GLU A 361 -9.50 -8.79 -18.07
C GLU A 361 -9.24 -7.54 -18.93
N LEU A 362 -10.07 -6.49 -18.77
CA LEU A 362 -9.85 -5.20 -19.46
C LEU A 362 -8.50 -4.59 -19.07
N ILE A 363 -8.21 -4.52 -17.76
CA ILE A 363 -6.95 -3.96 -17.24
C ILE A 363 -5.74 -4.78 -17.73
N LEU A 364 -5.85 -6.10 -17.80
CA LEU A 364 -4.74 -6.98 -18.20
C LEU A 364 -4.54 -7.08 -19.71
N MET A 365 -5.60 -7.01 -20.52
CA MET A 365 -5.54 -7.42 -21.94
C MET A 365 -5.97 -6.32 -22.90
N GLU A 366 -6.98 -5.51 -22.56
CA GLU A 366 -7.52 -4.54 -23.52
C GLU A 366 -6.60 -3.32 -23.67
N GLU A 367 -6.33 -2.91 -24.91
CA GLU A 367 -5.62 -1.68 -25.18
C GLU A 367 -6.49 -0.46 -24.84
N ILE A 368 -5.87 0.55 -24.25
CA ILE A 368 -6.57 1.78 -23.88
C ILE A 368 -7.04 2.54 -25.12
N ARG A 369 -8.25 3.10 -25.04
CA ARG A 369 -8.86 3.88 -26.11
C ARG A 369 -8.91 5.35 -25.71
N PHE A 370 -8.53 6.23 -26.63
CA PHE A 370 -8.50 7.67 -26.38
C PHE A 370 -9.63 8.39 -27.16
N PRO A 371 -10.29 9.39 -26.54
CA PRO A 371 -11.16 10.32 -27.25
C PRO A 371 -10.40 11.08 -28.37
N LYS A 372 -11.10 11.46 -29.44
CA LYS A 372 -10.49 12.15 -30.60
C LYS A 372 -10.02 13.57 -30.29
N ASN A 373 -10.58 14.20 -29.25
CA ASN A 373 -10.33 15.59 -28.86
C ASN A 373 -9.12 15.75 -27.93
N LEU A 374 -8.46 14.66 -27.54
CA LEU A 374 -7.28 14.71 -26.68
C LEU A 374 -6.05 15.15 -27.48
N ALA A 375 -5.26 16.09 -26.96
CA ALA A 375 -4.05 16.55 -27.64
C ALA A 375 -3.02 15.42 -27.82
N PRO A 376 -2.17 15.48 -28.85
CA PRO A 376 -1.13 14.48 -29.09
C PRO A 376 -0.22 14.26 -27.88
N GLU A 377 0.14 15.33 -27.17
CA GLU A 377 1.00 15.30 -25.99
C GLU A 377 0.33 14.61 -24.80
N ALA A 378 -0.95 14.90 -24.55
CA ALA A 378 -1.73 14.24 -23.51
C ALA A 378 -1.91 12.74 -23.82
N LYS A 379 -2.23 12.40 -25.07
CA LYS A 379 -2.34 11.01 -25.52
C LYS A 379 -1.02 10.26 -25.36
N ALA A 380 0.10 10.88 -25.71
CA ALA A 380 1.42 10.27 -25.55
C ALA A 380 1.76 10.02 -24.07
N LEU A 381 1.45 10.98 -23.19
CA LEU A 381 1.65 10.83 -21.75
C LEU A 381 0.85 9.66 -21.20
N LEU A 382 -0.47 9.66 -21.44
CA LEU A 382 -1.37 8.62 -20.94
C LEU A 382 -1.00 7.23 -21.52
N ALA A 383 -0.64 7.16 -22.80
CA ALA A 383 -0.20 5.91 -23.41
C ALA A 383 1.12 5.38 -22.83
N GLY A 384 2.00 6.26 -22.35
CA GLY A 384 3.23 5.90 -21.64
C GLY A 384 2.99 5.44 -20.21
N LEU A 385 2.18 6.18 -19.44
CA LEU A 385 1.83 5.86 -18.05
C LEU A 385 0.97 4.58 -17.94
N LEU A 386 0.12 4.32 -18.93
CA LEU A 386 -0.80 3.17 -18.94
C LEU A 386 -0.27 2.00 -19.80
N LYS A 387 1.05 1.91 -19.97
CA LYS A 387 1.69 0.69 -20.46
C LYS A 387 1.52 -0.44 -19.45
N LYS A 388 1.09 -1.61 -19.92
CA LYS A 388 0.82 -2.75 -19.05
C LYS A 388 2.09 -3.37 -18.47
N ASP A 389 3.17 -3.43 -19.25
CA ASP A 389 4.48 -3.85 -18.75
C ASP A 389 5.12 -2.70 -17.94
N PRO A 390 5.34 -2.86 -16.62
CA PRO A 390 5.94 -1.81 -15.80
C PRO A 390 7.34 -1.41 -16.26
N LYS A 391 8.11 -2.30 -16.90
CA LYS A 391 9.47 -1.97 -17.40
C LYS A 391 9.45 -1.08 -18.65
N GLN A 392 8.33 -1.07 -19.37
CA GLN A 392 8.10 -0.23 -20.56
C GLN A 392 7.25 0.99 -20.23
N ARG A 393 6.80 1.12 -18.98
CA ARG A 393 5.96 2.21 -18.51
C ARG A 393 6.80 3.45 -18.30
N LEU A 394 6.24 4.61 -18.65
CA LEU A 394 6.87 5.90 -18.38
C LEU A 394 7.03 6.06 -16.86
N GLY A 395 8.26 6.31 -16.40
CA GLY A 395 8.63 6.32 -14.99
C GLY A 395 8.94 4.95 -14.39
N GLY A 396 8.86 3.87 -15.19
CA GLY A 396 9.21 2.52 -14.76
C GLY A 396 10.70 2.20 -14.82
N GLY A 397 11.50 3.06 -15.45
CA GLY A 397 12.95 2.94 -15.52
C GLY A 397 13.67 3.50 -14.28
N PRO A 398 15.02 3.47 -14.28
CA PRO A 398 15.82 3.92 -13.14
C PRO A 398 15.72 5.43 -12.87
N ASP A 399 15.30 6.21 -13.87
CA ASP A 399 15.12 7.65 -13.74
C ASP A 399 13.77 8.03 -13.10
N ASP A 400 12.86 7.06 -12.95
CA ASP A 400 11.60 7.18 -12.20
C ASP A 400 10.83 8.47 -12.57
N ALA A 401 10.54 9.34 -11.58
CA ALA A 401 9.81 10.59 -11.81
C ALA A 401 10.43 11.48 -12.89
N LYS A 402 11.75 11.46 -13.10
CA LYS A 402 12.43 12.32 -14.07
C LYS A 402 12.00 12.02 -15.52
N GLU A 403 11.66 10.77 -15.81
CA GLU A 403 11.10 10.40 -17.12
C GLU A 403 9.74 11.07 -17.34
N VAL A 404 8.89 11.06 -16.32
CA VAL A 404 7.58 11.71 -16.35
C VAL A 404 7.73 13.24 -16.43
N MET A 405 8.64 13.80 -15.64
CA MET A 405 8.89 15.24 -15.55
C MET A 405 9.43 15.85 -16.85
N SER A 406 10.19 15.09 -17.62
CA SER A 406 10.76 15.50 -18.91
C SER A 406 9.81 15.27 -20.11
N HIS A 407 8.65 14.64 -19.89
CA HIS A 407 7.70 14.37 -20.94
C HIS A 407 7.12 15.67 -21.55
N LYS A 408 6.87 15.68 -22.86
CA LYS A 408 6.41 16.87 -23.62
C LYS A 408 5.13 17.51 -23.08
N PHE A 409 4.28 16.72 -22.46
CA PHE A 409 3.06 17.23 -21.81
C PHE A 409 3.37 18.23 -20.70
N PHE A 410 4.51 18.11 -20.02
CA PHE A 410 4.92 18.99 -18.91
C PHE A 410 5.98 20.02 -19.32
N THR A 411 6.23 20.26 -20.61
CA THR A 411 7.28 21.20 -21.07
C THR A 411 7.11 22.63 -20.55
N SER A 412 5.88 23.06 -20.25
CA SER A 412 5.60 24.38 -19.68
C SER A 412 5.77 24.47 -18.17
N ILE A 413 6.06 23.35 -17.48
CA ILE A 413 6.16 23.29 -16.03
C ILE A 413 7.59 23.54 -15.56
N ASN A 414 7.76 24.52 -14.67
CA ASN A 414 8.97 24.65 -13.86
C ASN A 414 8.79 23.87 -12.55
N TRP A 415 9.51 22.76 -12.41
CA TRP A 415 9.39 21.87 -11.25
C TRP A 415 9.84 22.50 -9.92
N GLN A 416 10.75 23.48 -9.96
CA GLN A 416 11.10 24.24 -8.75
C GLN A 416 9.94 25.13 -8.31
N ASP A 417 9.23 25.74 -9.26
CA ASP A 417 8.05 26.55 -8.97
C ASP A 417 6.86 25.70 -8.49
N VAL A 418 6.78 24.43 -8.91
CA VAL A 418 5.85 23.44 -8.34
C VAL A 418 6.18 23.22 -6.86
N LEU A 419 7.42 22.84 -6.55
CA LEU A 419 7.83 22.55 -5.17
C LEU A 419 7.71 23.75 -4.24
N GLU A 420 7.95 24.96 -4.74
CA GLU A 420 7.84 26.22 -3.98
C GLU A 420 6.41 26.80 -3.98
N ILE A 421 5.42 26.09 -4.53
CA ILE A 421 4.01 26.50 -4.57
C ILE A 421 3.83 27.88 -5.24
N LYS A 422 4.56 28.12 -6.34
CA LYS A 422 4.52 29.39 -7.11
C LYS A 422 3.57 29.33 -8.30
N LEU A 423 3.18 28.14 -8.74
CA LEU A 423 2.19 27.99 -9.80
C LEU A 423 0.81 28.45 -9.31
N ILE A 424 0.10 29.22 -10.14
CA ILE A 424 -1.22 29.73 -9.79
C ILE A 424 -2.26 28.62 -10.00
N PRO A 425 -3.06 28.24 -8.98
CA PRO A 425 -4.11 27.26 -9.15
C PRO A 425 -5.14 27.69 -10.20
N PRO A 426 -5.49 26.81 -11.16
CA PRO A 426 -6.50 27.11 -12.18
C PRO A 426 -7.93 27.14 -11.61
N PHE A 427 -8.12 26.60 -10.40
CA PHE A 427 -9.37 26.61 -9.67
C PHE A 427 -9.09 26.89 -8.20
N LYS A 428 -9.71 27.95 -7.69
CA LYS A 428 -9.68 28.29 -6.26
C LYS A 428 -11.02 27.88 -5.62
N PRO A 429 -11.02 26.97 -4.61
CA PRO A 429 -12.23 26.61 -3.89
C PRO A 429 -12.90 27.83 -3.26
N GLN A 430 -14.23 27.88 -3.34
CA GLN A 430 -15.05 28.99 -2.83
C GLN A 430 -15.39 28.78 -1.34
N VAL A 431 -14.38 28.53 -0.51
CA VAL A 431 -14.56 28.39 0.94
C VAL A 431 -14.58 29.77 1.61
N THR A 432 -15.52 30.01 2.54
CA THR A 432 -15.63 31.31 3.24
C THR A 432 -14.90 31.35 4.58
N SER A 433 -14.55 30.19 5.14
CA SER A 433 -13.82 30.05 6.40
C SER A 433 -13.09 28.71 6.46
N GLU A 434 -12.17 28.57 7.42
CA GLU A 434 -11.47 27.31 7.71
C GLU A 434 -12.40 26.20 8.23
N THR A 435 -13.65 26.54 8.59
CA THR A 435 -14.70 25.61 9.01
C THR A 435 -15.75 25.35 7.93
N ASP A 436 -15.60 25.95 6.74
CA ASP A 436 -16.53 25.76 5.65
C ASP A 436 -16.42 24.32 5.15
N THR A 437 -17.52 23.57 5.24
CA THR A 437 -17.59 22.17 4.83
C THR A 437 -18.47 21.97 3.59
N ARG A 438 -18.69 23.01 2.77
CA ARG A 438 -19.55 22.93 1.58
C ARG A 438 -19.14 21.88 0.55
N TYR A 439 -17.89 21.42 0.61
CA TYR A 439 -17.32 20.43 -0.30
C TYR A 439 -17.22 19.04 0.33
N PHE A 440 -17.87 18.82 1.48
CA PHE A 440 -18.01 17.52 2.12
C PHE A 440 -19.46 17.05 2.00
N ASP A 441 -19.67 15.74 1.97
CA ASP A 441 -21.00 15.16 1.84
C ASP A 441 -21.90 15.53 3.04
N ASP A 442 -23.11 16.00 2.74
CA ASP A 442 -24.13 16.33 3.72
C ASP A 442 -24.55 15.10 4.52
N GLU A 443 -24.45 13.89 3.95
CA GLU A 443 -24.68 12.63 4.67
C GLU A 443 -23.79 12.55 5.92
N PHE A 444 -22.56 13.06 5.86
CA PHE A 444 -21.64 13.07 7.00
C PHE A 444 -21.77 14.35 7.82
N THR A 445 -21.74 15.52 7.18
CA THR A 445 -21.64 16.79 7.90
C THR A 445 -22.91 17.16 8.67
N ALA A 446 -24.07 16.60 8.29
CA ALA A 446 -25.33 16.75 9.01
C ALA A 446 -25.45 15.84 10.26
N GLN A 447 -24.58 14.85 10.42
CA GLN A 447 -24.64 13.94 11.58
C GLN A 447 -24.15 14.61 12.86
N THR A 448 -24.91 14.44 13.95
CA THR A 448 -24.45 14.81 15.28
C THR A 448 -23.23 13.99 15.70
N ILE A 449 -22.18 14.66 16.17
CA ILE A 449 -20.98 13.99 16.66
C ILE A 449 -21.26 13.43 18.05
N THR A 450 -21.37 12.10 18.14
CA THR A 450 -21.31 11.39 19.42
C THR A 450 -19.95 10.72 19.54
N ILE A 451 -19.13 11.19 20.47
CA ILE A 451 -17.88 10.54 20.86
C ILE A 451 -18.17 9.84 22.17
N THR A 452 -18.01 8.51 22.22
CA THR A 452 -17.94 7.82 23.50
C THR A 452 -16.82 8.47 24.29
N PRO A 453 -17.09 9.07 25.46
CA PRO A 453 -16.04 9.63 26.29
C PRO A 453 -14.96 8.57 26.50
N PRO A 454 -13.67 8.93 26.54
CA PRO A 454 -12.67 8.01 27.06
C PRO A 454 -13.13 7.58 28.45
N ASP A 455 -13.10 6.27 28.72
CA ASP A 455 -13.53 5.73 30.02
C ASP A 455 -12.84 6.51 31.14
N LYS A 456 -13.61 7.01 32.10
CA LYS A 456 -13.14 7.81 33.25
C LYS A 456 -12.35 6.96 34.28
N TYR A 457 -11.66 5.90 33.86
CA TYR A 457 -10.85 5.09 34.75
C TYR A 457 -9.36 5.46 34.65
N ASP A 458 -8.89 5.93 35.80
CA ASP A 458 -7.53 5.94 36.31
C ASP A 458 -6.54 7.01 35.82
N SER A 459 -6.67 8.15 36.50
CA SER A 459 -5.52 8.83 37.10
C SER A 459 -4.85 7.95 38.18
N LEU A 460 -4.27 6.81 37.82
CA LEU A 460 -3.35 6.06 38.68
C LEU A 460 -2.31 5.38 37.79
N ASP A 461 -1.04 5.69 38.05
CA ASP A 461 0.12 4.96 37.57
C ASP A 461 0.03 3.48 37.98
N ALA A 462 -0.63 2.66 37.15
CA ALA A 462 -0.67 1.22 37.32
C ALA A 462 -0.12 0.58 36.05
N GLU A 463 0.89 -0.25 36.26
CA GLU A 463 1.60 -1.06 35.28
C GLU A 463 0.64 -1.68 34.24
N ASP A 464 1.03 -1.50 32.98
CA ASP A 464 0.36 -1.95 31.76
C ASP A 464 -0.04 -3.43 31.83
N SER A 465 -1.27 -3.70 32.28
CA SER A 465 -1.79 -5.06 32.41
C SER A 465 -2.33 -5.63 31.09
N ASP A 466 -2.25 -4.87 29.98
CA ASP A 466 -2.64 -5.36 28.67
C ASP A 466 -1.70 -4.87 27.55
N GLN A 467 -0.40 -5.20 27.68
CA GLN A 467 0.64 -5.01 26.66
C GLN A 467 0.24 -5.50 25.24
N ARG A 468 -0.81 -6.32 25.12
CA ARG A 468 -1.33 -6.83 23.84
C ARG A 468 -2.10 -5.80 23.00
N THR A 469 -2.51 -4.67 23.57
CA THR A 469 -3.33 -3.65 22.84
C THR A 469 -2.64 -2.29 22.69
N HIS A 470 -1.40 -2.14 23.15
CA HIS A 470 -0.62 -0.92 23.00
C HIS A 470 0.09 -0.90 21.63
N PHE A 471 -0.21 0.10 20.80
CA PHE A 471 0.43 0.25 19.49
C PHE A 471 1.71 1.10 19.60
N PRO A 472 2.86 0.65 19.05
CA PRO A 472 4.08 1.46 19.02
C PRO A 472 3.90 2.68 18.09
N GLN A 473 4.69 3.74 18.31
CA GLN A 473 4.71 4.97 17.49
C GLN A 473 3.48 5.90 17.62
N PHE A 474 2.60 5.70 18.60
CA PHE A 474 1.45 6.58 18.90
C PHE A 474 1.69 7.51 20.11
N SER A 475 2.81 8.23 20.09
CA SER A 475 3.14 9.31 21.04
C SER A 475 3.89 10.45 20.33
N TYR A 476 3.48 10.73 19.10
CA TYR A 476 4.13 11.69 18.22
C TYR A 476 3.52 13.08 18.36
N SER A 477 4.38 14.09 18.43
CA SER A 477 4.04 15.51 18.35
C SER A 477 5.06 16.20 17.46
N ALA A 478 4.60 16.70 16.32
CA ALA A 478 5.47 17.43 15.40
C ALA A 478 6.04 18.67 16.11
N SER A 479 7.36 18.75 16.20
CA SER A 479 8.04 19.94 16.71
C SER A 479 7.65 21.15 15.86
N ILE A 480 6.97 22.12 16.48
CA ILE A 480 6.73 23.43 15.88
C ILE A 480 8.11 24.05 15.64
N ARG A 481 8.55 24.05 14.39
CA ARG A 481 9.54 25.01 13.91
C ARG A 481 8.85 25.73 12.75
N GLU A 482 8.79 27.05 12.93
CA GLU A 482 8.17 28.03 12.04
C GLU A 482 8.59 27.85 10.58
#